data_AF-A0A2E6QLC7-F1
#
_entry.id   AF-A0A2E6QLC7-F1
#
_cell.length_a   1.000
_cell.length_b   1.000
_cell.length_c   1.000
_cell.angle_alpha   90.00
_cell.angle_beta   90.00
_cell.angle_gamma   90.00
#
_symmetry.space_group_name_H-M   'P 1'
#
loop_
_entity.id
_entity.type
_entity.pdbx_description
1 polymer ?
#
loop_
_entity_poly.entity_id
_entity_poly.type
_entity_poly.pdbx_seq_one_letter_code
_entity_poly.pdbx_strand_id
1 'polypeptide(L)'
;MAATIGLYVVSALDSPVLNADRRHEQQRLLQERAAAAHDEADERALAEAYWTRYPDVAKSDAFGRGGQLGVYGAREHYQRYGRTEGRKWGLE
;
A
#
# COMPACT_ATOMS: atom_id res chain seq x y z
N MET A 1 -4.70 -2.15 -60.48
CA MET A 1 -3.50 -1.44 -59.98
C MET A 1 -3.55 -1.52 -58.46
N ALA A 2 -2.47 -2.03 -57.87
CA ALA A 2 -2.42 -2.52 -56.50
C ALA A 2 -2.53 -1.41 -55.45
N ALA A 3 -3.01 -1.85 -54.28
CA ALA A 3 -2.94 -1.28 -52.94
C ALA A 3 -1.79 -0.29 -52.69
N THR A 4 -1.98 0.60 -51.71
CA THR A 4 -1.12 0.75 -50.50
C THR A 4 -1.27 2.17 -49.92
N ILE A 5 -2.39 2.49 -49.25
CA ILE A 5 -2.52 3.78 -48.51
C ILE A 5 -3.01 3.56 -47.05
N GLY A 6 -3.54 2.39 -46.71
CA GLY A 6 -4.22 2.17 -45.42
C GLY A 6 -3.33 1.89 -44.19
N LEU A 7 -2.02 1.68 -44.31
CA LEU A 7 -1.20 1.15 -43.20
C LEU A 7 -0.48 2.19 -42.32
N TYR A 8 -0.47 3.48 -42.68
CA TYR A 8 0.29 4.49 -41.91
C TYR A 8 -0.49 5.19 -40.79
N VAL A 9 -1.81 5.04 -40.73
CA VAL A 9 -2.63 5.74 -39.70
C VAL A 9 -2.61 5.01 -38.36
N VAL A 10 -2.48 3.67 -38.35
CA VAL A 10 -2.51 2.89 -37.11
C VAL A 10 -1.25 3.11 -36.25
N SER A 11 -0.08 3.29 -36.87
CA SER A 11 1.18 3.56 -36.15
C SER A 11 1.29 4.98 -35.60
N ALA A 12 0.52 5.94 -36.11
CA ALA A 12 0.48 7.31 -35.57
C ALA A 12 -0.27 7.40 -34.23
N LEU A 13 -1.16 6.45 -33.95
CA LEU A 13 -1.84 6.32 -32.65
C LEU A 13 -0.95 5.65 -31.58
N ASP A 14 0.13 4.98 -32.00
CA ASP A 14 1.20 4.47 -31.13
C ASP A 14 2.36 5.47 -30.99
N SER A 15 2.14 6.73 -31.41
CA SER A 15 3.17 7.76 -31.42
C SER A 15 3.76 7.99 -30.03
N PRO A 16 5.10 8.10 -29.89
CA PRO A 16 5.78 8.32 -28.62
C PRO A 16 5.37 9.62 -27.91
N VAL A 17 4.77 10.58 -28.62
CA VAL A 17 4.24 11.85 -28.10
C VAL A 17 2.86 11.69 -27.45
N LEU A 18 1.95 10.90 -28.02
CA LEU A 18 0.64 10.57 -27.40
C LEU A 18 0.77 9.52 -26.27
N ASN A 19 1.81 8.69 -26.32
CA ASN A 19 2.15 7.73 -25.27
C ASN A 19 3.02 8.33 -24.14
N ALA A 20 3.61 9.52 -24.32
CA ALA A 20 4.42 10.15 -23.27
C ALA A 20 3.59 10.47 -22.03
N ASP A 21 2.39 11.05 -22.23
CA ASP A 21 1.48 11.42 -21.14
C ASP A 21 1.02 10.18 -20.34
N ARG A 22 0.61 9.11 -21.03
CA ARG A 22 0.23 7.84 -20.40
C ARG A 22 1.37 7.16 -19.64
N ARG A 23 2.61 7.24 -20.14
CA ARG A 23 3.79 6.70 -19.43
C ARG A 23 4.07 7.47 -18.15
N HIS A 24 3.96 8.80 -18.17
CA HIS A 24 4.12 9.62 -16.98
C HIS A 24 3.01 9.33 -15.96
N GLU A 25 1.76 9.23 -16.40
CA GLU A 25 0.64 8.87 -15.53
C GLU A 25 0.84 7.46 -14.93
N GLN A 26 1.20 6.48 -15.75
CA GLN A 26 1.47 5.12 -15.29
C GLN A 26 2.63 5.08 -14.29
N GLN A 27 3.73 5.78 -14.57
CA GLN A 27 4.86 5.89 -13.64
C GLN A 27 4.45 6.53 -12.32
N ARG A 28 3.63 7.59 -12.35
CA ARG A 28 3.12 8.23 -11.14
C ARG A 28 2.27 7.26 -10.32
N LEU A 29 1.33 6.55 -10.95
CA LEU A 29 0.50 5.53 -10.27
C LEU A 29 1.35 4.41 -9.66
N LEU A 30 2.41 3.98 -10.36
CA LEU A 30 3.34 2.98 -9.82
C LEU A 30 4.12 3.51 -8.62
N GLN A 31 4.58 4.76 -8.67
CA GLN A 31 5.26 5.42 -7.54
C GLN A 31 4.33 5.56 -6.34
N GLU A 32 3.09 6.01 -6.55
CA GLU A 32 2.07 6.12 -5.50
C GLU A 32 1.76 4.75 -4.87
N ARG A 33 1.61 3.71 -5.69
CA ARG A 33 1.43 2.33 -5.20
C ARG A 33 2.63 1.82 -4.44
N ALA A 34 3.85 2.09 -4.90
CA ALA A 34 5.07 1.69 -4.22
C ALA A 34 5.20 2.37 -2.85
N ALA A 35 4.87 3.67 -2.77
CA ALA A 35 4.85 4.40 -1.51
C ALA A 35 3.81 3.81 -0.55
N ALA A 36 2.57 3.59 -1.01
CA ALA A 36 1.53 2.98 -0.17
C ALA A 36 1.91 1.56 0.31
N ALA A 37 2.56 0.76 -0.54
CA ALA A 37 3.04 -0.57 -0.15
C ALA A 37 4.17 -0.50 0.88
N HIS A 38 5.06 0.49 0.78
CA HIS A 38 6.11 0.74 1.76
C HIS A 38 5.50 1.14 3.11
N ASP A 39 4.53 2.06 3.10
CA ASP A 39 3.81 2.48 4.30
C ASP A 39 3.11 1.32 5.00
N GLU A 40 2.49 0.40 4.24
CA GLU A 40 1.85 -0.80 4.80
C GLU A 40 2.89 -1.77 5.39
N ALA A 41 4.06 -1.92 4.75
CA ALA A 41 5.12 -2.76 5.27
C ALA A 41 5.69 -2.24 6.59
N ASP A 42 5.88 -0.92 6.69
CA ASP A 42 6.31 -0.25 7.93
C ASP A 42 5.25 -0.38 9.03
N GLU A 43 3.96 -0.24 8.68
CA GLU A 43 2.87 -0.48 9.61
C GLU A 43 2.89 -1.91 10.15
N ARG A 44 3.09 -2.89 9.26
CA ARG A 44 3.14 -4.31 9.62
C ARG A 44 4.29 -4.58 10.58
N ALA A 45 5.47 -3.99 10.36
CA ALA A 45 6.61 -4.15 11.26
C ALA A 45 6.30 -3.61 12.67
N LEU A 46 5.69 -2.43 12.76
CA LEU A 46 5.25 -1.84 14.03
C LEU A 46 4.17 -2.68 14.72
N ALA A 47 3.20 -3.16 13.95
CA ALA A 47 2.12 -4.00 14.45
C ALA A 47 2.64 -5.33 15.00
N GLU A 48 3.55 -5.99 14.29
CA GLU A 48 4.17 -7.24 14.75
C GLU A 48 5.02 -7.04 16.01
N ALA A 49 5.80 -5.95 16.10
CA ALA A 49 6.53 -5.62 17.31
C ALA A 49 5.57 -5.41 18.50
N TYR A 50 4.47 -4.70 18.27
CA TYR A 50 3.45 -4.46 19.29
C TYR A 50 2.76 -5.75 19.74
N TRP A 51 2.29 -6.58 18.81
CA TRP A 51 1.66 -7.87 19.12
C TRP A 51 2.60 -8.89 19.75
N THR A 52 3.91 -8.80 19.47
CA THR A 52 4.92 -9.62 20.12
C THR A 52 5.10 -9.23 21.59
N ARG A 53 5.05 -7.94 21.91
CA ARG A 53 5.07 -7.45 23.30
C ARG A 53 3.77 -7.72 24.04
N TYR A 54 2.64 -7.68 23.32
CA TYR A 54 1.29 -7.73 23.86
C TYR A 54 0.48 -8.86 23.24
N PRO A 55 0.74 -10.12 23.62
CA PRO A 55 0.09 -11.30 23.04
C PRO A 55 -1.41 -11.38 23.36
N ASP A 56 -1.89 -10.66 24.37
CA ASP A 56 -3.31 -10.50 24.68
C ASP A 56 -4.04 -9.71 23.57
N VAL A 57 -3.43 -8.63 23.08
CA VAL A 57 -3.98 -7.83 21.97
C VAL A 57 -3.87 -8.61 20.66
N ALA A 58 -2.78 -9.36 20.47
CA ALA A 58 -2.54 -10.13 19.26
C ALA A 58 -3.62 -11.19 18.97
N LYS A 59 -4.31 -11.67 20.01
CA LYS A 59 -5.40 -12.65 19.94
C LYS A 59 -6.79 -11.99 19.86
N SER A 60 -6.89 -10.67 19.90
CA SER A 60 -8.16 -9.95 19.82
C SER A 60 -8.78 -10.11 18.42
N ASP A 61 -10.08 -10.38 18.35
CA ASP A 61 -10.82 -10.42 17.08
C ASP A 61 -10.93 -9.03 16.41
N ALA A 62 -10.81 -7.95 17.17
CA ALA A 62 -10.85 -6.59 16.64
C ALA A 62 -9.46 -6.07 16.26
N PHE A 63 -8.47 -6.27 17.13
CA PHE A 63 -7.16 -5.61 17.06
C PHE A 63 -5.98 -6.55 16.81
N GLY A 64 -6.20 -7.87 16.79
CA GLY A 64 -5.17 -8.88 16.64
C GLY A 64 -4.73 -9.12 15.19
N ARG A 65 -3.83 -10.08 15.00
CA ARG A 65 -3.20 -10.39 13.69
C ARG A 65 -4.20 -10.69 12.57
N GLY A 66 -5.29 -11.36 12.92
CA GLY A 66 -6.38 -11.69 12.01
C GLY A 66 -7.63 -10.83 12.24
N GLY A 67 -7.51 -9.75 13.01
CA GLY A 67 -8.65 -8.94 13.39
C GLY A 67 -9.18 -8.08 12.24
N GLN A 68 -10.39 -7.53 12.42
CA GLN A 68 -11.08 -6.76 11.39
C GLN A 68 -10.27 -5.56 10.85
N LEU A 69 -9.38 -5.00 11.67
CA LEU A 69 -8.55 -3.85 11.31
C LEU A 69 -7.20 -4.23 10.66
N GLY A 70 -6.90 -5.52 10.51
CA GLY A 70 -5.63 -5.99 9.95
C GLY A 70 -4.41 -5.42 10.67
N VAL A 71 -3.41 -4.99 9.91
CA VAL A 71 -2.14 -4.43 10.43
C VAL A 71 -2.35 -3.15 11.27
N TYR A 72 -3.41 -2.39 11.00
CA TYR A 72 -3.72 -1.16 11.75
C TYR A 72 -4.35 -1.42 13.12
N GLY A 73 -4.80 -2.67 13.39
CA GLY A 73 -5.42 -3.03 14.66
C GLY A 73 -4.52 -2.77 15.87
N ALA A 74 -3.22 -3.02 15.72
CA ALA A 74 -2.23 -2.76 16.78
C ALA A 74 -2.14 -1.27 17.14
N ARG A 75 -2.05 -0.39 16.13
CA ARG A 75 -2.01 1.07 16.34
C ARG A 75 -3.30 1.57 16.96
N GLU A 76 -4.44 1.09 16.47
CA GLU A 76 -5.75 1.51 16.98
C GLU A 76 -5.92 1.11 18.45
N HIS A 77 -5.54 -0.12 18.81
CA HIS A 77 -5.54 -0.56 20.20
C HIS A 77 -4.62 0.31 21.06
N TYR A 78 -3.42 0.61 20.58
CA TYR A 78 -2.50 1.47 21.30
C TYR A 78 -3.10 2.85 21.56
N GLN A 79 -3.68 3.48 20.55
CA GLN A 79 -4.28 4.81 20.66
C GLN A 79 -5.49 4.84 21.59
N ARG A 80 -6.35 3.82 21.55
CA ARG A 80 -7.58 3.76 22.36
C ARG A 80 -7.36 3.32 23.80
N TYR A 81 -6.50 2.33 24.02
CA TYR A 81 -6.33 1.67 25.32
C TYR A 81 -4.86 1.60 25.75
N GLY A 82 -3.97 1.23 24.83
CA GLY A 82 -2.58 0.96 25.17
C GLY A 82 -1.85 2.15 25.78
N ARG A 83 -2.15 3.39 25.38
CA ARG A 83 -1.57 4.61 25.98
C ARG A 83 -1.94 4.76 27.46
N THR A 84 -3.20 4.52 27.82
CA THR A 84 -3.68 4.59 29.21
C THR A 84 -3.21 3.41 30.04
N GLU A 85 -2.98 2.26 29.41
CA GLU A 85 -2.43 1.05 30.03
C GLU A 85 -0.90 1.09 30.18
N GLY A 86 -0.23 2.15 29.72
CA GLY A 86 1.23 2.28 29.78
C GLY A 86 2.00 1.36 28.82
N ARG A 87 1.33 0.87 27.75
CA ARG A 87 1.96 0.07 26.70
C ARG A 87 2.90 0.92 25.85
N LYS A 88 3.84 0.28 25.15
CA LYS A 88 4.84 0.93 24.31
C LYS A 88 4.55 0.68 22.83
N TRP A 89 4.62 1.74 22.03
CA TRP A 89 4.51 1.70 20.57
C TRP A 89 5.87 2.00 19.94
N GLY A 90 6.25 1.26 18.90
CA GLY A 90 7.56 1.37 18.24
C GLY A 90 8.33 0.05 18.23
N LEU A 91 9.45 0.03 17.53
CA LEU A 91 10.31 -1.16 17.38
C LEU A 91 11.30 -1.35 18.55
N GLU A 92 11.42 -0.35 19.43
CA GLU A 92 12.46 -0.24 20.49
C GLU A 92 11.97 -0.67 21.87
#